data_AF-A0A812IF91-F1
#
_entry.id   AF-A0A812IF91-F1
#
_cell.length_a   1.000
_cell.length_b   1.000
_cell.length_c   1.000
_cell.angle_alpha   90.00
_cell.angle_beta   90.00
_cell.angle_gamma   90.00
#
_symmetry.space_group_name_H-M   'P 1'
#
loop_
_entity.id
_entity.type
_entity.pdbx_description
1 polymer ?
#
loop_
_entity_poly.entity_id
_entity_poly.type
_entity_poly.pdbx_seq_one_letter_code
_entity_poly.pdbx_strand_id
1 'polypeptide(L)'
;MAKLYFRHGAMGSAKTLNLLAIAHSYEMQSKKVLVMKPKLDTRFGVGLVTSRAGLEREADVLLTGESVFTSEQFFGVSCVLVDEAQFLDPCVVERLRQVATIQGVPVMCFGLRTDFRSRLFPGSQRLMELADSIEEVKTTCTYCSRKAIMNLKSVDGKATLTGPTVCLGAEELYVPACYQHFCEKIIAATGRDSDFDAHWLAGLQQPRAFAHSSLLSLIRQHPPPVSTQGPAAESSPSYSQISHIINIV
;
A
#
# COMPACT_ATOMS: atom_id res chain seq x y z
N MET A 1 -6.57 -15.04 -12.50
CA MET A 1 -7.42 -14.11 -11.73
C MET A 1 -6.68 -12.79 -11.57
N ALA A 2 -7.36 -11.66 -11.69
CA ALA A 2 -6.73 -10.35 -11.45
C ALA A 2 -6.30 -10.20 -9.99
N LYS A 3 -5.30 -9.37 -9.76
CA LYS A 3 -4.63 -9.22 -8.46
C LYS A 3 -4.54 -7.76 -8.06
N LEU A 4 -4.52 -7.53 -6.76
CA LEU A 4 -4.11 -6.28 -6.14
C LEU A 4 -2.61 -6.35 -5.81
N TYR A 5 -1.84 -5.41 -6.36
CA TYR A 5 -0.40 -5.30 -6.13
C TYR A 5 -0.10 -4.06 -5.29
N PHE A 6 0.81 -4.18 -4.33
CA PHE A 6 1.39 -3.04 -3.63
C PHE A 6 2.89 -2.94 -3.87
N ARG A 7 3.29 -1.95 -4.67
CA ARG A 7 4.68 -1.61 -4.98
C ARG A 7 5.14 -0.47 -4.10
N HIS A 8 5.83 -0.78 -3.01
CA HIS A 8 6.28 0.22 -2.06
C HIS A 8 7.78 0.52 -2.20
N GLY A 9 8.23 1.62 -1.60
CA GLY A 9 9.66 1.94 -1.54
C GLY A 9 9.91 3.26 -0.83
N ALA A 10 11.14 3.50 -0.39
CA ALA A 10 11.52 4.77 0.22
C ALA A 10 11.38 5.95 -0.77
N MET A 11 11.39 7.17 -0.27
CA MET A 11 11.39 8.36 -1.13
C MET A 11 12.57 8.32 -2.11
N GLY A 12 12.34 8.76 -3.35
CA GLY A 12 13.35 8.69 -4.41
C GLY A 12 13.52 7.31 -5.06
N SER A 13 12.78 6.27 -4.67
CA SER A 13 12.90 4.92 -5.26
C SER A 13 12.26 4.73 -6.64
N ALA A 14 12.03 5.81 -7.42
CA ALA A 14 11.48 5.74 -8.76
C ALA A 14 10.10 5.03 -8.90
N LYS A 15 9.25 5.04 -7.87
CA LYS A 15 7.90 4.43 -7.90
C LYS A 15 7.03 4.99 -9.02
N THR A 16 6.86 6.32 -9.07
CA THR A 16 6.08 7.00 -10.11
C THR A 16 6.66 6.75 -11.50
N LEU A 17 7.99 6.67 -11.65
CA LEU A 17 8.62 6.31 -12.91
C LEU A 17 8.23 4.89 -13.36
N ASN A 18 8.25 3.91 -12.45
CA ASN A 18 7.80 2.55 -12.75
C ASN A 18 6.32 2.53 -13.15
N LEU A 19 5.46 3.27 -12.44
CA LEU A 19 4.04 3.42 -12.77
C LEU A 19 3.86 3.94 -14.20
N LEU A 20 4.51 5.05 -14.54
CA LEU A 20 4.40 5.68 -15.86
C LEU A 20 4.94 4.76 -16.98
N ALA A 21 6.03 4.04 -16.73
CA ALA A 21 6.56 3.06 -17.68
C ALA A 21 5.58 1.91 -17.94
N ILE A 22 4.88 1.44 -16.92
CA ILE A 22 3.84 0.40 -17.06
C ILE A 22 2.66 0.96 -17.86
N ALA A 23 2.19 2.17 -17.53
CA ALA A 23 1.10 2.81 -18.24
C ALA A 23 1.40 2.91 -19.75
N HIS A 24 2.58 3.42 -20.08
CA HIS A 24 3.07 3.53 -21.45
C HIS A 24 3.14 2.16 -22.15
N SER A 25 3.64 1.12 -21.47
CA SER A 25 3.75 -0.23 -22.05
C SER A 25 2.39 -0.84 -22.40
N TYR A 26 1.35 -0.61 -21.59
CA TYR A 26 -0.01 -1.03 -21.91
C TYR A 26 -0.57 -0.25 -23.10
N GLU A 27 -0.37 1.06 -23.14
CA GLU A 27 -0.88 1.93 -24.20
C GLU A 27 -0.24 1.64 -25.56
N MET A 28 1.06 1.30 -25.58
CA MET A 28 1.74 0.81 -26.78
C MET A 28 1.10 -0.46 -27.37
N GLN A 29 0.37 -1.22 -26.56
CA GLN A 29 -0.39 -2.40 -26.98
C GLN A 29 -1.88 -2.08 -27.20
N SER A 30 -2.25 -0.80 -27.30
CA SER A 30 -3.65 -0.34 -27.40
C SER A 30 -4.54 -0.80 -26.24
N LYS A 31 -3.95 -1.09 -25.07
CA LYS A 31 -4.69 -1.48 -23.86
C LYS A 31 -5.02 -0.23 -23.04
N LYS A 32 -6.29 -0.06 -22.70
CA LYS A 32 -6.75 1.04 -21.85
C LYS A 32 -6.26 0.86 -20.42
N VAL A 33 -5.66 1.90 -19.84
CA VAL A 33 -5.28 1.97 -18.44
C VAL A 33 -6.04 3.11 -17.75
N LEU A 34 -6.24 2.99 -16.44
CA LEU A 34 -6.69 4.09 -15.59
C LEU A 34 -5.61 4.43 -14.57
N VAL A 35 -5.09 5.66 -14.63
CA VAL A 35 -4.15 6.21 -13.68
C VAL A 35 -4.93 7.03 -12.65
N MET A 36 -4.80 6.68 -11.39
CA MET A 36 -5.48 7.31 -10.27
C MET A 36 -4.47 7.89 -9.28
N LYS A 37 -4.86 8.95 -8.58
CA LYS A 37 -4.02 9.59 -7.57
C LYS A 37 -4.88 10.23 -6.47
N PRO A 38 -4.47 10.21 -5.19
CA PRO A 38 -5.18 10.94 -4.14
C PRO A 38 -5.31 12.43 -4.47
N LYS A 39 -6.51 13.00 -4.28
CA LYS A 39 -6.76 14.45 -4.44
C LYS A 39 -5.90 15.30 -3.50
N LEU A 40 -5.54 14.74 -2.34
CA LEU A 40 -4.65 15.38 -1.37
C LEU A 40 -3.24 15.61 -1.95
N ASP A 41 -2.78 14.78 -2.89
CA ASP A 41 -1.45 14.94 -3.45
C ASP A 41 -1.43 16.03 -4.54
N THR A 42 -0.96 17.21 -4.15
CA THR A 42 -0.83 18.39 -5.03
C THR A 42 0.62 18.76 -5.36
N ARG A 43 1.60 17.85 -5.13
CA ARG A 43 3.04 18.16 -5.19
C ARG A 43 3.53 18.73 -6.53
N PHE A 44 2.91 18.34 -7.64
CA PHE A 44 3.29 18.76 -8.99
C PHE A 44 2.12 19.39 -9.76
N GLY A 45 1.14 19.95 -9.05
CA GLY A 45 -0.12 20.42 -9.61
C GLY A 45 -1.27 19.45 -9.36
N VAL A 46 -2.50 19.98 -9.43
CA VAL A 46 -3.72 19.19 -9.21
C VAL A 46 -3.89 18.24 -10.40
N GLY A 47 -3.89 16.93 -10.14
CA GLY A 47 -4.12 15.93 -11.19
C GLY A 47 -2.90 15.44 -11.95
N LEU A 48 -1.70 16.02 -11.74
CA LEU A 48 -0.51 15.58 -12.46
C LEU A 48 0.26 14.48 -11.69
N VAL A 49 0.59 13.40 -12.38
CA VAL A 49 1.47 12.32 -11.92
C VAL A 49 2.84 12.56 -12.54
N THR A 50 3.78 13.05 -11.74
CA THR A 50 5.11 13.45 -12.21
C THR A 50 6.19 12.64 -11.52
N SER A 51 7.06 12.03 -12.31
CA SER A 51 8.26 11.37 -11.82
C SER A 51 9.42 12.36 -11.67
N ARG A 52 10.36 12.06 -10.77
CA ARG A 52 11.59 12.85 -10.62
C ARG A 52 12.52 12.82 -11.85
N ALA A 53 12.26 11.93 -12.81
CA ALA A 53 13.00 11.86 -14.07
C ALA A 53 12.41 12.79 -15.15
N GLY A 54 11.38 13.58 -14.84
CA GLY A 54 10.76 14.52 -15.77
C GLY A 54 9.65 13.92 -16.64
N LEU A 55 9.33 12.63 -16.48
CA LEU A 55 8.14 12.05 -17.11
C LEU A 55 6.90 12.42 -16.31
N GLU A 56 5.86 12.84 -17.01
CA GLU A 56 4.59 13.27 -16.44
C GLU A 56 3.40 12.80 -17.25
N ARG A 57 2.25 12.67 -16.58
CA ARG A 57 0.96 12.29 -17.17
C ARG A 57 -0.16 12.81 -16.29
N GLU A 58 -1.28 13.22 -16.88
CA GLU A 58 -2.51 13.49 -16.13
C GLU A 58 -3.09 12.20 -15.54
N ALA A 59 -3.58 12.30 -14.29
CA ALA A 59 -4.38 11.25 -13.66
C ALA A 59 -5.80 11.28 -14.23
N ASP A 60 -6.30 10.11 -14.61
CA ASP A 60 -7.68 9.92 -15.07
C ASP A 60 -8.68 10.12 -13.92
N VAL A 61 -8.28 9.85 -12.67
CA VAL A 61 -9.14 9.96 -11.49
C VAL A 61 -8.40 10.53 -10.28
N LEU A 62 -9.02 11.52 -9.62
CA LEU A 62 -8.61 12.02 -8.31
C LEU A 62 -9.41 11.37 -7.19
N LEU A 63 -8.73 10.62 -6.32
CA LEU A 63 -9.33 9.82 -5.25
C LEU A 63 -9.51 10.62 -3.96
N THR A 64 -10.65 10.41 -3.30
CA THR A 64 -10.99 10.91 -1.96
C THR A 64 -11.53 9.75 -1.12
N GLY A 65 -11.69 9.93 0.20
CA GLY A 65 -12.31 8.89 1.05
C GLY A 65 -13.74 8.51 0.60
N GLU A 66 -14.42 9.43 -0.08
CA GLU A 66 -15.78 9.24 -0.61
C GLU A 66 -15.80 8.65 -2.02
N SER A 67 -14.65 8.37 -2.64
CA SER A 67 -14.60 7.81 -3.98
C SER A 67 -15.30 6.46 -4.04
N VAL A 68 -16.37 6.39 -4.84
CA VAL A 68 -17.12 5.17 -5.17
C VAL A 68 -16.80 4.80 -6.61
N PHE A 69 -16.69 3.51 -6.88
CA PHE A 69 -16.44 3.01 -8.23
C PHE A 69 -17.63 2.20 -8.74
N THR A 70 -18.01 2.40 -9.99
CA THR A 70 -19.05 1.61 -10.66
C THR A 70 -18.41 0.66 -11.67
N SER A 71 -19.10 -0.42 -12.03
CA SER A 71 -18.56 -1.42 -12.96
C SER A 71 -18.30 -0.84 -14.36
N GLU A 72 -19.10 0.12 -14.80
CA GLU A 72 -18.99 0.78 -16.10
C GLU A 72 -17.66 1.55 -16.24
N GLN A 73 -17.17 2.12 -15.13
CA GLN A 73 -15.89 2.84 -15.10
C GLN A 73 -14.72 1.95 -15.54
N PHE A 74 -14.80 0.65 -15.29
CA PHE A 74 -13.75 -0.32 -15.59
C PHE A 74 -13.98 -1.10 -16.89
N PHE A 75 -15.04 -0.80 -17.64
CA PHE A 75 -15.30 -1.48 -18.90
C PHE A 75 -14.16 -1.25 -19.90
N GLY A 76 -13.59 -2.36 -20.42
CA GLY A 76 -12.44 -2.37 -21.32
C GLY A 76 -11.11 -1.95 -20.69
N VAL A 77 -11.06 -1.68 -19.38
CA VAL A 77 -9.83 -1.30 -18.68
C VAL A 77 -8.98 -2.55 -18.44
N SER A 78 -7.74 -2.50 -18.91
CA SER A 78 -6.78 -3.59 -18.78
C SER A 78 -5.94 -3.54 -17.51
N CYS A 79 -5.80 -2.35 -16.89
CA CYS A 79 -5.08 -2.17 -15.64
C CYS A 79 -5.47 -0.85 -14.96
N VAL A 80 -5.56 -0.85 -13.64
CA VAL A 80 -5.65 0.35 -12.81
C VAL A 80 -4.30 0.57 -12.13
N LEU A 81 -3.76 1.77 -12.24
CA LEU A 81 -2.50 2.21 -11.66
C LEU A 81 -2.78 3.33 -10.67
N VAL A 82 -2.34 3.19 -9.42
CA VAL A 82 -2.63 4.18 -8.37
C VAL A 82 -1.31 4.70 -7.79
N ASP A 83 -1.03 5.99 -7.96
CA ASP A 83 0.15 6.62 -7.35
C ASP A 83 -0.14 7.12 -5.94
N GLU A 84 0.91 7.28 -5.13
CA GLU A 84 0.86 7.78 -3.75
C GLU A 84 -0.20 7.12 -2.85
N ALA A 85 -0.36 5.82 -3.02
CA ALA A 85 -1.41 5.02 -2.40
C ALA A 85 -1.38 5.04 -0.85
N GLN A 86 -0.28 5.48 -0.23
CA GLN A 86 -0.21 5.66 1.21
C GLN A 86 -1.17 6.73 1.74
N PHE A 87 -1.58 7.70 0.92
CA PHE A 87 -2.52 8.75 1.30
C PHE A 87 -3.98 8.36 1.07
N LEU A 88 -4.24 7.13 0.60
CA LEU A 88 -5.61 6.63 0.48
C LEU A 88 -6.21 6.35 1.85
N ASP A 89 -7.50 6.62 1.96
CA ASP A 89 -8.30 6.10 3.05
C ASP A 89 -8.38 4.57 2.95
N PRO A 90 -8.30 3.81 4.06
CA PRO A 90 -8.46 2.36 4.06
C PRO A 90 -9.70 1.87 3.32
N CYS A 91 -10.84 2.59 3.37
CA CYS A 91 -12.04 2.17 2.66
C CYS A 91 -11.88 2.23 1.12
N VAL A 92 -11.08 3.17 0.60
CA VAL A 92 -10.76 3.25 -0.84
C VAL A 92 -9.91 2.06 -1.26
N VAL A 93 -8.98 1.62 -0.39
CA VAL A 93 -8.18 0.42 -0.65
C VAL A 93 -9.06 -0.84 -0.74
N GLU A 94 -10.09 -0.95 0.11
CA GLU A 94 -11.06 -2.05 0.01
C GLU A 94 -11.85 -2.02 -1.31
N ARG A 95 -12.26 -0.84 -1.75
CA ARG A 95 -12.93 -0.67 -3.05
C ARG A 95 -11.99 -1.03 -4.20
N LEU A 96 -10.71 -0.68 -4.13
CA LEU A 96 -9.70 -1.12 -5.11
C LEU A 96 -9.50 -2.64 -5.10
N ARG A 97 -9.58 -3.30 -3.93
CA ARG A 97 -9.58 -4.77 -3.85
C ARG A 97 -10.81 -5.37 -4.55
N GLN A 98 -11.97 -4.74 -4.43
CA GLN A 98 -13.18 -5.16 -5.14
C GLN A 98 -13.00 -5.05 -6.65
N VAL A 99 -12.36 -3.99 -7.18
CA VAL A 99 -12.02 -3.87 -8.61
C VAL A 99 -11.25 -5.08 -9.12
N ALA A 100 -10.24 -5.54 -8.38
CA ALA A 100 -9.48 -6.74 -8.76
C ALA A 100 -10.32 -8.02 -8.68
N THR A 101 -11.19 -8.13 -7.68
CA THR A 101 -11.89 -9.38 -7.37
C THR A 101 -13.18 -9.57 -8.16
N ILE A 102 -13.98 -8.51 -8.31
CA ILE A 102 -15.32 -8.53 -8.91
C ILE A 102 -15.24 -8.16 -10.39
N GLN A 103 -14.55 -7.07 -10.73
CA GLN A 103 -14.44 -6.56 -12.10
C GLN A 103 -13.32 -7.26 -12.88
N GLY A 104 -12.46 -8.02 -12.20
CA GLY A 104 -11.39 -8.78 -12.84
C GLY A 104 -10.30 -7.91 -13.48
N VAL A 105 -10.15 -6.66 -13.03
CA VAL A 105 -9.13 -5.73 -13.54
C VAL A 105 -7.97 -5.66 -12.56
N PRO A 106 -6.72 -5.94 -12.97
CA PRO A 106 -5.57 -5.85 -12.06
C PRO A 106 -5.37 -4.41 -11.57
N VAL A 107 -5.05 -4.25 -10.29
CA VAL A 107 -4.83 -2.96 -9.65
C VAL A 107 -3.41 -2.91 -9.08
N MET A 108 -2.60 -1.94 -9.49
CA MET A 108 -1.25 -1.75 -9.00
C MET A 108 -1.13 -0.42 -8.25
N CYS A 109 -0.97 -0.52 -6.93
CA CYS A 109 -0.81 0.61 -6.05
C CYS A 109 0.68 0.88 -5.78
N PHE A 110 1.10 2.13 -5.92
CA PHE A 110 2.46 2.59 -5.67
C PHE A 110 2.46 3.55 -4.49
N GLY A 111 3.37 3.40 -3.53
CA GLY A 111 3.39 4.31 -2.38
C GLY A 111 4.53 4.11 -1.39
N LEU A 112 4.56 4.96 -0.37
CA LEU A 112 5.45 4.79 0.77
C LEU A 112 4.88 3.77 1.74
N ARG A 113 5.71 2.91 2.34
CA ARG A 113 5.25 2.03 3.42
C ARG A 113 5.02 2.81 4.71
N THR A 114 6.03 3.53 5.16
CA THR A 114 6.04 4.23 6.44
C THR A 114 6.33 5.71 6.27
N ASP A 115 5.85 6.51 7.22
CA ASP A 115 6.25 7.89 7.38
C ASP A 115 7.68 8.01 7.93
N PHE A 116 8.08 9.24 8.23
CA PHE A 116 9.43 9.55 8.72
C PHE A 116 9.69 9.14 10.18
N ARG A 117 8.64 8.69 10.88
CA ARG A 117 8.73 8.10 12.21
C ARG A 117 8.75 6.58 12.15
N SER A 118 8.91 6.00 10.96
CA SER A 118 8.79 4.57 10.72
C SER A 118 7.42 3.99 11.08
N ARG A 119 6.34 4.79 11.01
CA ARG A 119 4.97 4.32 11.23
C ARG A 119 4.28 4.09 9.91
N LEU A 120 3.53 3.00 9.78
CA LEU A 120 2.77 2.73 8.58
C LEU A 120 1.77 3.87 8.33
N PHE A 121 1.65 4.27 7.07
CA PHE A 121 0.50 5.08 6.66
C PHE A 121 -0.77 4.21 6.65
N PRO A 122 -1.95 4.75 6.97
CA PRO A 122 -3.20 3.97 6.99
C PRO A 122 -3.50 3.25 5.66
N GLY A 123 -3.37 3.94 4.52
CA GLY A 123 -3.57 3.33 3.20
C GLY A 123 -2.58 2.20 2.92
N SER A 124 -1.31 2.41 3.26
CA SER A 124 -0.25 1.40 3.11
C SER A 124 -0.44 0.21 4.05
N GLN A 125 -0.88 0.44 5.29
CA GLN A 125 -1.23 -0.62 6.21
C GLN A 125 -2.33 -1.49 5.60
N ARG A 126 -3.41 -0.87 5.09
CA ARG A 126 -4.51 -1.63 4.47
C ARG A 126 -4.07 -2.38 3.21
N LEU A 127 -3.18 -1.79 2.40
CA LEU A 127 -2.58 -2.47 1.25
C LEU A 127 -1.72 -3.67 1.65
N MET A 128 -0.96 -3.55 2.75
CA MET A 128 -0.19 -4.69 3.28
C MET A 128 -1.07 -5.84 3.76
N GLU A 129 -2.27 -5.55 4.23
CA GLU A 129 -3.23 -6.57 4.67
C GLU A 129 -3.95 -7.25 3.49
N LEU A 130 -4.17 -6.54 2.38
CA LEU A 130 -5.07 -6.99 1.31
C LEU A 130 -4.41 -7.34 -0.03
N ALA A 131 -3.19 -6.88 -0.30
CA ALA A 131 -2.55 -7.09 -1.59
C ALA A 131 -2.18 -8.58 -1.80
N ASP A 132 -2.41 -9.09 -3.00
CA ASP A 132 -1.99 -10.44 -3.40
C ASP A 132 -0.49 -10.52 -3.69
N SER A 133 0.15 -9.38 -3.98
CA SER A 133 1.60 -9.26 -4.18
C SER A 133 2.12 -7.96 -3.56
N ILE A 134 3.20 -8.06 -2.78
CA ILE A 134 3.89 -6.91 -2.19
C ILE A 134 5.32 -6.90 -2.72
N GLU A 135 5.70 -5.82 -3.39
CA GLU A 135 6.98 -5.69 -4.07
C GLU A 135 7.69 -4.40 -3.61
N GLU A 136 8.98 -4.51 -3.32
CA GLU A 136 9.79 -3.36 -2.94
C GLU A 136 10.53 -2.80 -4.16
N VAL A 137 10.24 -1.54 -4.50
CA VAL A 137 11.04 -0.74 -5.42
C VAL A 137 12.22 -0.17 -4.65
N LYS A 138 13.39 -0.78 -4.85
CA LYS A 138 14.60 -0.53 -4.07
C LYS A 138 15.24 0.81 -4.41
N THR A 139 15.89 1.41 -3.42
CA THR A 139 16.81 2.55 -3.60
C THR A 139 17.99 2.43 -2.63
N THR A 140 19.00 3.26 -2.80
CA THR A 140 20.20 3.31 -1.97
C THR A 140 20.09 4.36 -0.87
N CYS A 141 20.72 4.09 0.26
CA CYS A 141 20.80 5.04 1.36
C CYS A 141 21.64 6.25 0.95
N THR A 142 21.22 7.46 1.34
CA THR A 142 21.97 8.69 1.08
C THR A 142 23.36 8.70 1.72
N TYR A 143 23.55 7.94 2.79
CA TYR A 143 24.79 7.95 3.58
C TYR A 143 25.69 6.72 3.35
N CYS A 144 25.22 5.70 2.61
CA CYS A 144 26.02 4.50 2.28
C CYS A 144 25.41 3.69 1.13
N SER A 145 26.13 2.69 0.64
CA SER A 145 25.66 1.84 -0.46
C SER A 145 24.65 0.75 -0.06
N ARG A 146 24.16 0.73 1.19
CA ARG A 146 23.14 -0.23 1.64
C ARG A 146 21.75 0.16 1.14
N LYS A 147 20.85 -0.83 1.06
CA LYS A 147 19.44 -0.61 0.72
C LYS A 147 18.79 0.38 1.71
N ALA A 148 18.13 1.40 1.17
CA ALA A 148 17.31 2.32 1.95
C ALA A 148 15.91 1.74 2.18
N ILE A 149 15.46 1.78 3.43
CA ILE A 149 14.13 1.31 3.86
C ILE A 149 13.38 2.32 4.72
N MET A 150 14.02 3.44 5.06
CA MET A 150 13.51 4.51 5.93
C MET A 150 13.40 5.82 5.15
N ASN A 151 12.46 6.66 5.55
CA ASN A 151 12.32 8.03 5.07
C ASN A 151 12.79 8.97 6.17
N LEU A 152 14.03 9.47 6.11
CA LEU A 152 14.54 10.37 7.12
C LEU A 152 14.10 11.80 6.82
N LYS A 153 13.40 12.44 7.75
CA LYS A 153 13.09 13.88 7.67
C LYS A 153 14.21 14.70 8.32
N SER A 154 14.67 15.72 7.62
CA SER A 154 15.70 16.66 8.06
C SER A 154 15.23 18.09 7.85
N VAL A 155 15.31 18.92 8.88
CA VAL A 155 15.00 20.35 8.84
C VAL A 155 16.26 21.10 9.26
N ASP A 156 16.73 22.04 8.43
CA ASP A 156 17.98 22.78 8.63
C ASP A 156 19.20 21.86 8.89
N GLY A 157 19.25 20.74 8.15
CA GLY A 157 20.32 19.74 8.27
C GLY A 157 20.25 18.85 9.52
N LYS A 158 19.23 19.01 10.36
CA LYS A 158 19.02 18.21 11.58
C LYS A 158 17.86 17.25 11.40
N ALA A 159 18.10 15.98 11.69
CA ALA A 159 17.06 14.96 11.66
C ALA A 159 15.98 15.25 12.71
N THR A 160 14.72 14.88 12.42
CA THR A 160 13.61 15.11 13.33
C THR A 160 12.56 14.02 13.29
N LEU A 161 11.91 13.76 14.44
CA LEU A 161 10.69 12.95 14.58
C LEU A 161 9.43 13.83 14.80
N THR A 162 9.57 15.16 14.81
CA THR A 162 8.48 16.09 15.09
C THR A 162 7.89 16.71 13.82
N GLY A 163 6.70 17.30 13.96
CA GLY A 163 5.97 17.93 12.86
C GLY A 163 4.90 17.02 12.22
N PRO A 164 4.21 17.51 11.19
CA PRO A 164 3.14 16.74 10.56
C PRO A 164 3.70 15.55 9.76
N THR A 165 2.97 14.44 9.78
CA THR A 165 3.26 13.23 8.99
C THR A 165 3.17 13.50 7.49
N VAL A 166 2.24 14.35 7.07
CA VAL A 166 2.08 14.79 5.68
C VAL A 166 2.58 16.23 5.55
N CYS A 167 3.68 16.42 4.83
CA CYS A 167 4.16 17.73 4.40
C CYS A 167 4.23 17.74 2.87
N LEU A 168 3.16 18.20 2.23
CA LEU A 168 3.11 18.33 0.77
C LEU A 168 4.04 19.48 0.33
N GLY A 169 4.83 19.28 -0.71
CA GLY A 169 5.72 20.30 -1.25
C GLY A 169 6.95 20.60 -0.39
N ALA A 170 7.31 19.68 0.50
CA ALA A 170 8.53 19.76 1.32
C ALA A 170 9.39 18.51 1.15
N GLU A 171 9.41 17.93 -0.06
CA GLU A 171 10.11 16.67 -0.33
C GLU A 171 11.63 16.77 -0.18
N GLU A 172 12.18 17.97 -0.35
CA GLU A 172 13.58 18.30 -0.12
C GLU A 172 14.01 18.06 1.34
N LEU A 173 13.05 18.02 2.27
CA LEU A 173 13.30 17.68 3.67
C LEU A 173 13.46 16.18 3.89
N TYR A 174 13.18 15.33 2.90
CA TYR A 174 13.15 13.88 3.08
C TYR A 174 14.23 13.18 2.25
N VAL A 175 15.03 12.34 2.91
CA VAL A 175 16.08 11.55 2.27
C VAL A 175 15.93 10.05 2.57
N PRO A 176 16.17 9.17 1.59
CA PRO A 176 16.13 7.72 1.81
C PRO A 176 17.33 7.27 2.66
N ALA A 177 17.07 6.52 3.73
CA ALA A 177 18.11 6.01 4.62
C ALA A 177 17.98 4.50 4.88
N CYS A 178 19.11 3.84 5.14
CA CYS A 178 19.10 2.53 5.78
C CYS A 178 18.76 2.70 7.26
N TYR A 179 18.30 1.62 7.91
CA TYR A 179 17.86 1.67 9.31
C TYR A 179 18.94 2.21 10.26
N GLN A 180 20.19 1.75 10.11
CA GLN A 180 21.30 2.19 10.93
C GLN A 180 21.51 3.72 10.86
N HIS A 181 21.63 4.28 9.65
CA HIS A 181 21.81 5.73 9.51
C HIS A 181 20.57 6.53 9.93
N PHE A 182 19.37 5.96 9.81
CA PHE A 182 18.17 6.58 10.37
C PHE A 182 18.33 6.75 11.90
N CYS A 183 18.65 5.67 12.63
CA CYS A 183 18.87 5.72 14.08
C CYS A 183 20.00 6.67 14.46
N GLU A 184 21.18 6.55 13.83
CA GLU A 184 22.35 7.40 14.11
C GLU A 184 22.03 8.89 13.96
N LYS A 185 21.32 9.27 12.89
CA LYS A 185 20.97 10.67 12.65
C LYS A 185 19.93 11.19 13.63
N ILE A 186 18.96 10.36 14.01
CA ILE A 186 17.94 10.72 15.01
C ILE A 186 18.57 10.86 16.40
N ILE A 187 19.45 9.94 16.80
CA ILE A 187 20.18 10.03 18.07
C ILE A 187 21.04 11.28 18.09
N ALA A 188 21.81 11.54 17.03
CA ALA A 188 22.65 12.72 16.93
C ALA A 188 21.86 14.03 17.03
N ALA A 189 20.62 14.06 16.53
CA ALA A 189 19.79 15.27 16.54
C ALA A 189 18.94 15.44 17.81
N THR A 190 18.51 14.34 18.45
CA THR A 190 17.50 14.37 19.53
C THR A 190 18.04 13.90 20.89
N GLY A 191 19.24 13.30 20.92
CA GLY A 191 19.81 12.69 22.11
C GLY A 191 19.09 11.43 22.58
N ARG A 192 18.12 10.92 21.81
CA ARG A 192 17.32 9.73 22.13
C ARG A 192 17.32 8.78 20.95
N ASP A 193 17.33 7.48 21.23
CA ASP A 193 16.98 6.48 20.23
C ASP A 193 15.49 6.58 19.90
N SER A 194 15.08 6.03 18.76
CA SER A 194 13.69 5.70 18.49
C SER A 194 13.14 4.85 19.65
N ASP A 195 12.24 5.42 20.45
CA ASP A 195 11.70 4.82 21.68
C ASP A 195 10.78 3.63 21.35
N PHE A 196 11.38 2.52 20.91
CA PHE A 196 10.67 1.30 20.50
C PHE A 196 9.85 0.71 21.64
N ASP A 197 10.39 0.74 22.86
CA ASP A 197 9.77 0.11 24.03
C ASP A 197 8.48 0.84 24.45
N ALA A 198 8.49 2.17 24.51
CA ALA A 198 7.26 2.93 24.82
C ALA A 198 6.17 2.67 23.78
N HIS A 199 6.54 2.55 22.51
CA HIS A 199 5.59 2.31 21.44
C HIS A 199 5.06 0.87 21.40
N TRP A 200 5.90 -0.12 21.70
CA TRP A 200 5.47 -1.52 21.85
C TRP A 200 4.46 -1.65 22.99
N LEU A 201 4.76 -1.04 24.14
CA LEU A 201 3.88 -1.03 25.30
C LEU A 201 2.54 -0.32 25.01
N ALA A 202 2.56 0.82 24.31
CA ALA A 202 1.34 1.50 23.89
C ALA A 202 0.48 0.65 22.93
N GLY A 203 1.12 -0.13 22.04
CA GLY A 203 0.43 -1.04 21.13
C GLY A 203 -0.28 -2.20 21.83
N LEU A 204 0.29 -2.72 22.92
CA LEU A 204 -0.34 -3.75 23.75
C LEU A 204 -1.57 -3.24 24.52
N GLN A 205 -1.67 -1.94 24.74
CA GLN A 205 -2.72 -1.31 25.54
C GLN A 205 -3.94 -0.86 24.74
N GLN A 206 -3.96 -0.99 23.41
CA GLN A 206 -5.15 -0.65 22.63
C GLN A 206 -6.25 -1.73 22.77
N PRO A 207 -7.49 -1.36 23.16
CA PRO A 207 -8.58 -2.31 23.25
C PRO A 207 -8.90 -2.88 21.86
N ARG A 208 -8.84 -4.21 21.72
CA ARG A 208 -9.25 -4.93 20.49
C ARG A 208 -10.76 -4.79 20.28
N ALA A 209 -11.21 -3.67 19.75
CA ALA A 209 -12.61 -3.49 19.33
C ALA A 209 -12.81 -4.13 17.95
N PHE A 210 -13.01 -5.45 17.90
CA PHE A 210 -13.52 -6.11 16.70
C PHE A 210 -15.05 -5.95 16.65
N ALA A 211 -15.53 -4.90 15.99
CA ALA A 211 -16.94 -4.80 15.62
C ALA A 211 -17.15 -5.45 14.23
N HIS A 212 -17.22 -6.78 14.18
CA HIS A 212 -17.69 -7.48 12.97
C HIS A 212 -19.21 -7.27 12.84
N SER A 213 -19.67 -6.36 11.97
CA SER A 213 -21.12 -6.22 11.73
C SER A 213 -21.59 -5.88 10.31
N SER A 214 -20.78 -6.06 9.24
CA SER A 214 -21.28 -5.71 7.89
C SER A 214 -21.02 -6.72 6.76
N LEU A 215 -20.24 -7.78 6.95
CA LEU A 215 -19.99 -8.77 5.89
C LEU A 215 -21.05 -9.89 5.81
N LEU A 216 -21.66 -10.26 6.93
CA LEU A 216 -22.68 -11.33 6.98
C LEU A 216 -24.02 -10.92 6.36
N SER A 217 -24.34 -9.63 6.30
CA SER A 217 -25.59 -9.13 5.70
C SER A 217 -25.55 -9.15 4.17
N LEU A 218 -24.38 -8.90 3.55
CA LEU A 218 -24.22 -8.96 2.09
C LEU A 218 -24.14 -10.39 1.54
N ILE A 219 -23.52 -11.32 2.28
CA ILE A 219 -23.46 -12.74 1.86
C ILE A 219 -24.85 -13.39 1.86
N ARG A 220 -25.78 -12.91 2.70
CA ARG A 220 -27.18 -13.39 2.70
C ARG A 220 -28.00 -12.93 1.48
N GLN A 221 -27.58 -11.90 0.76
CA GLN A 221 -28.30 -11.40 -0.41
C GLN A 221 -27.93 -12.15 -1.71
N HIS A 222 -26.80 -12.85 -1.73
CA HIS A 222 -26.37 -13.66 -2.87
C HIS A 222 -25.75 -14.99 -2.41
N PRO A 223 -26.57 -16.00 -2.04
CA PRO A 223 -26.06 -17.34 -1.80
C PRO A 223 -25.48 -17.93 -3.10
N PRO A 224 -24.37 -18.69 -3.04
CA PRO A 224 -23.84 -19.38 -4.21
C PRO A 224 -24.88 -20.38 -4.75
N PRO A 225 -24.90 -20.65 -6.07
CA PRO A 225 -25.88 -21.56 -6.66
C PRO A 225 -25.71 -22.97 -6.08
N VAL A 226 -26.79 -23.50 -5.53
CA VAL A 226 -26.89 -24.87 -5.02
C VAL A 226 -26.84 -25.82 -6.21
N SER A 227 -25.78 -26.63 -6.30
CA SER A 227 -25.71 -27.74 -7.23
C SER A 227 -26.65 -28.86 -6.78
N THR A 228 -27.63 -29.18 -7.60
CA THR A 228 -28.56 -30.30 -7.41
C THR A 228 -27.91 -31.62 -7.85
N GLN A 229 -27.73 -32.54 -6.89
CA GLN A 229 -27.79 -34.04 -6.94
C GLN A 229 -27.02 -34.78 -8.07
N GLY A 230 -26.28 -35.89 -7.91
CA GLY A 230 -26.04 -36.93 -6.88
C GLY A 230 -25.23 -38.08 -7.58
N PRO A 231 -25.11 -39.34 -7.09
CA PRO A 231 -25.37 -39.90 -5.76
C PRO A 231 -24.12 -40.56 -5.11
N ALA A 232 -24.35 -41.16 -3.94
CA ALA A 232 -23.40 -41.67 -2.96
C ALA A 232 -22.44 -42.80 -3.40
N ALA A 233 -21.26 -42.83 -2.79
CA ALA A 233 -20.52 -44.05 -2.47
C ALA A 233 -19.68 -43.84 -1.20
N GLU A 234 -19.61 -44.90 -0.41
CA GLU A 234 -19.15 -44.99 0.97
C GLU A 234 -17.63 -44.79 1.14
N SER A 235 -17.25 -44.25 2.30
CA SER A 235 -16.21 -44.79 3.21
C SER A 235 -15.47 -43.68 3.96
N SER A 236 -15.81 -43.52 5.23
CA SER A 236 -15.02 -42.78 6.21
C SER A 236 -13.75 -43.54 6.59
N PRO A 237 -12.66 -42.82 6.90
CA PRO A 237 -11.87 -43.20 8.07
C PRO A 237 -11.68 -42.05 9.07
N SER A 238 -11.39 -42.52 10.27
CA SER A 238 -11.46 -41.91 11.59
C SER A 238 -10.49 -40.77 11.89
N TYR A 239 -10.98 -39.84 12.72
CA TYR A 239 -10.23 -38.96 13.60
C TYR A 239 -9.23 -39.75 14.47
N SER A 240 -7.93 -39.72 14.17
CA SER A 240 -6.92 -40.13 15.17
C SER A 240 -5.46 -39.69 14.92
N GLN A 241 -5.16 -38.62 14.17
CA GLN A 241 -3.76 -38.15 14.05
C GLN A 241 -3.65 -36.62 13.84
N ILE A 242 -3.88 -35.84 14.91
CA ILE A 242 -3.35 -34.47 15.00
C ILE A 242 -2.83 -34.26 16.43
N SER A 243 -1.67 -34.85 16.70
CA SER A 243 -0.79 -34.52 17.83
C SER A 243 0.60 -35.01 17.46
N HIS A 244 1.62 -34.15 17.64
CA HIS A 244 2.95 -34.14 16.97
C HIS A 244 2.87 -33.48 15.59
N ILE A 245 3.28 -32.23 15.39
CA ILE A 245 4.62 -31.69 15.63
C ILE A 245 4.51 -30.22 16.05
N ILE A 246 4.71 -29.95 17.34
CA ILE A 246 5.32 -28.71 17.83
C ILE A 246 6.68 -29.15 18.33
N ASN A 247 7.73 -28.84 17.57
CA ASN A 247 9.08 -28.53 18.06
C ASN A 247 10.07 -28.40 16.89
N ILE A 248 10.81 -27.28 16.94
CA ILE A 248 12.08 -26.99 16.24
C ILE A 248 11.94 -26.58 14.76
N VAL A 249 11.92 -25.27 14.47
CA VAL A 249 13.04 -24.41 14.00
C VAL A 249 12.55 -22.95 14.05
#